data_AF-A0A061A630-F1
#
_entry.id   AF-A0A061A630-F1
#
_cell.length_a   1.000
_cell.length_b   1.000
_cell.length_c   1.000
_cell.angle_alpha   90.00
_cell.angle_beta   90.00
_cell.angle_gamma   90.00
#
_symmetry.space_group_name_H-M   'P 1'
#
loop_
_entity.id
_entity.type
_entity.pdbx_description
1 polymer ?
#
loop_
_entity_poly.entity_id
_entity_poly.type
_entity_poly.pdbx_seq_one_letter_code
_entity_poly.pdbx_strand_id
1 'polypeptide(L)'
;MAGDVLKPLLLCIQASEYVLQLDETTDVAGLAHVRYIYGGSIKEDILFWKPGEDIFKVLDSFVTSNGLWWSRCVGICTDGEKAMTARHSGVVTRVQAVAPDATWVHCSIYREALAAKGMPDSLKDVLDTTVTMVHFVKARPLNSCIFCIMQ
;
A
#
# COMPACT_ATOMS: atom_id res chain seq x y z
N MET A 1 1.60 25.24 -6.43
CA MET A 1 2.00 24.54 -7.68
C MET A 1 2.51 23.16 -7.30
N ALA A 2 1.62 22.21 -7.04
CA ALA A 2 2.02 20.80 -6.96
C ALA A 2 2.18 20.34 -8.40
N GLY A 3 3.42 20.39 -8.92
CA GLY A 3 3.74 19.74 -10.19
C GLY A 3 3.25 18.30 -10.11
N ASP A 4 2.62 17.82 -11.18
CA ASP A 4 1.94 16.54 -11.28
C ASP A 4 2.91 15.36 -11.03
N VAL A 5 3.24 15.09 -9.76
CA VAL A 5 4.29 14.15 -9.30
C VAL A 5 3.97 12.71 -9.75
N LEU A 6 2.70 12.45 -10.06
CA LEU A 6 2.23 11.17 -10.59
C LEU A 6 2.85 10.85 -11.95
N LYS A 7 2.99 11.83 -12.86
CA LYS A 7 3.49 11.55 -14.21
C LYS A 7 4.96 11.05 -14.21
N PRO A 8 5.91 11.73 -13.55
CA PRO A 8 7.27 11.22 -13.43
C PRO A 8 7.35 9.85 -12.74
N LEU A 9 6.55 9.66 -11.69
CA LEU A 9 6.49 8.38 -10.97
C LEU A 9 6.03 7.24 -11.88
N LEU A 10 4.93 7.43 -12.61
CA LEU A 10 4.40 6.44 -13.54
C LEU A 10 5.41 6.08 -14.63
N LEU A 11 6.15 7.06 -15.16
CA LEU A 11 7.21 6.79 -16.15
C LEU A 11 8.32 5.90 -15.56
N CYS A 12 8.69 6.09 -14.29
CA CYS A 12 9.70 5.25 -13.63
C CYS A 12 9.20 3.81 -13.42
N ILE A 13 7.94 3.65 -13.01
CA ILE A 13 7.31 2.34 -12.82
C ILE A 13 7.15 1.65 -14.17
N GLN A 14 6.68 2.35 -15.21
CA GLN A 14 6.55 1.83 -16.57
C GLN A 14 7.87 1.29 -17.09
N ALA A 15 9.00 1.92 -16.75
CA ALA A 15 10.33 1.51 -17.20
C ALA A 15 10.92 0.32 -16.44
N SER A 16 10.29 -0.16 -15.37
CA SER A 16 10.83 -1.19 -14.48
C SER A 16 9.83 -2.31 -14.15
N GLU A 17 10.32 -3.36 -13.51
CA GLU A 17 9.47 -4.33 -12.82
C GLU A 17 8.94 -3.71 -11.52
N TYR A 18 7.72 -4.07 -11.15
CA TYR A 18 7.09 -3.52 -9.97
C TYR A 18 6.29 -4.57 -9.19
N VAL A 19 6.08 -4.28 -7.91
CA VAL A 19 5.27 -5.04 -6.98
C VAL A 19 4.20 -4.13 -6.43
N LEU A 20 2.96 -4.63 -6.39
CA LEU A 20 1.82 -3.93 -5.80
C LEU A 20 1.51 -4.49 -4.42
N GLN A 21 1.34 -3.62 -3.44
CA GLN A 21 0.79 -3.96 -2.14
C GLN A 21 -0.56 -3.25 -1.98
N LEU A 22 -1.60 -4.06 -1.87
CA LEU A 22 -2.99 -3.64 -1.74
C LEU A 22 -3.45 -3.99 -0.33
N ASP A 23 -3.91 -2.98 0.41
CA ASP A 23 -4.55 -3.17 1.70
C ASP A 23 -6.04 -2.89 1.53
N GLU A 24 -6.92 -3.76 2.05
CA GLU A 24 -8.36 -3.53 1.99
C GLU A 24 -8.71 -2.42 3.00
N THR A 25 -8.84 -1.19 2.51
CA THR A 25 -9.34 -0.08 3.33
C THR A 25 -10.85 0.04 3.13
N THR A 26 -11.61 0.08 4.22
CA THR A 26 -13.07 0.34 4.24
C THR A 26 -13.44 1.80 3.87
N ASP A 27 -12.48 2.61 3.44
CA ASP A 27 -12.61 4.06 3.32
C ASP A 27 -12.76 4.51 1.85
N VAL A 28 -13.16 5.77 1.67
CA VAL A 28 -13.50 6.44 0.39
C VAL A 28 -12.37 6.42 -0.67
N ALA A 29 -11.14 6.07 -0.28
CA ALA A 29 -9.98 5.91 -1.15
C ALA A 29 -9.09 4.74 -0.68
N GLY A 30 -8.61 3.97 -1.65
CA GLY A 30 -7.73 2.83 -1.46
C GLY A 30 -6.30 3.31 -1.65
N LEU A 31 -5.41 2.80 -0.80
CA LEU A 31 -3.98 3.07 -0.92
C LEU A 31 -3.32 1.81 -1.50
N ALA A 32 -2.56 2.00 -2.58
CA ALA A 32 -1.72 0.94 -3.13
C ALA A 32 -0.26 1.38 -2.98
N HIS A 33 0.52 0.63 -2.23
CA HIS A 33 1.96 0.84 -2.19
C HIS A 33 2.57 0.16 -3.42
N VAL A 34 3.43 0.87 -4.14
CA VAL A 34 4.15 0.33 -5.29
C VAL A 34 5.64 0.31 -4.98
N ARG A 35 6.26 -0.85 -5.19
CA ARG A 35 7.72 -0.99 -5.16
C ARG A 35 8.23 -1.21 -6.56
N TYR A 36 9.28 -0.49 -6.95
CA TYR A 36 9.84 -0.55 -8.30
C TYR A 36 11.35 -0.29 -8.26
N ILE A 37 12.05 -0.62 -9.35
CA ILE A 37 13.50 -0.43 -9.43
C ILE A 37 13.79 0.86 -10.19
N TYR A 38 14.51 1.79 -9.56
CA TYR A 38 14.98 3.01 -10.21
C TYR A 38 16.41 3.34 -9.80
N GLY A 39 17.28 3.52 -10.80
CA GLY A 39 18.70 3.80 -10.57
C GLY A 39 19.43 2.68 -9.79
N GLY A 40 19.04 1.42 -10.00
CA GLY A 40 19.64 0.26 -9.31
C GLY A 40 19.23 0.10 -7.85
N SER A 41 18.30 0.91 -7.35
CA SER A 41 17.75 0.81 -5.99
C SER A 41 16.25 0.54 -6.03
N ILE A 42 15.76 -0.18 -5.02
CA ILE A 42 14.32 -0.33 -4.81
C ILE A 42 13.78 1.00 -4.27
N LYS A 43 12.72 1.49 -4.91
CA LYS A 43 11.94 2.64 -4.48
C LYS A 43 10.55 2.17 -4.07
N GLU A 44 9.96 2.87 -3.11
CA GLU A 44 8.60 2.64 -2.65
C GLU A 44 7.85 3.97 -2.70
N ASP A 45 6.66 3.95 -3.29
CA ASP A 45 5.76 5.10 -3.39
C ASP A 45 4.31 4.66 -3.17
N ILE A 46 3.42 5.64 -2.98
CA ILE A 46 1.99 5.41 -2.76
C ILE A 46 1.21 5.89 -3.97
N LEU A 47 0.37 5.00 -4.50
CA LEU A 47 -0.61 5.29 -5.53
C LEU A 47 -2.00 5.35 -4.90
N PHE A 48 -2.70 6.44 -5.19
CA PHE A 48 -4.09 6.61 -4.79
C PHE A 48 -4.98 6.00 -5.85
N TRP A 49 -5.85 5.08 -5.42
CA TRP A 49 -6.90 4.51 -6.26
C TRP A 49 -8.22 4.55 -5.50
N LYS A 50 -9.34 4.33 -6.21
CA LYS A 50 -10.67 4.37 -5.59
C LYS A 50 -11.21 2.96 -5.49
N PRO A 51 -11.42 2.41 -4.28
CA PRO A 51 -11.96 1.07 -4.15
C PRO A 51 -13.39 1.09 -4.68
N GLY A 52 -13.76 0.02 -5.37
CA GLY A 52 -15.10 -0.16 -5.92
C GLY A 52 -15.58 -1.58 -5.65
N GLU A 53 -16.82 -1.87 -6.03
CA GLU A 53 -17.43 -3.20 -5.82
C GLU A 53 -16.59 -4.34 -6.41
N ASP A 54 -15.93 -4.09 -7.54
CA ASP A 54 -14.99 -5.03 -8.16
C ASP A 54 -13.58 -4.42 -8.13
N ILE A 55 -12.85 -4.72 -7.04
CA ILE A 55 -11.48 -4.26 -6.79
C ILE A 55 -10.56 -4.51 -7.99
N PHE A 56 -10.61 -5.71 -8.58
CA PHE A 56 -9.74 -6.03 -9.71
C PHE A 56 -10.08 -5.19 -10.94
N LYS A 57 -11.35 -4.96 -11.27
CA LYS A 57 -11.70 -4.13 -12.44
C LYS A 57 -11.21 -2.70 -12.29
N VAL A 58 -11.33 -2.13 -11.10
CA VAL A 58 -10.82 -0.79 -10.82
C VAL A 58 -9.29 -0.79 -10.92
N LEU A 59 -8.63 -1.77 -10.32
CA LEU A 59 -7.17 -1.90 -10.37
C LEU A 59 -6.66 -2.06 -11.80
N ASP A 60 -7.30 -2.92 -12.59
CA ASP A 60 -6.99 -3.15 -14.00
C ASP A 60 -7.18 -1.88 -14.82
N SER A 61 -8.29 -1.16 -14.60
CA SER A 61 -8.54 0.14 -15.24
C SER A 61 -7.46 1.16 -14.86
N PHE A 62 -7.02 1.17 -13.60
CA PHE A 62 -5.95 2.05 -13.14
C PHE A 62 -4.61 1.70 -13.80
N VAL A 63 -4.21 0.42 -13.80
CA VAL A 63 -2.96 -0.05 -14.41
C VAL A 63 -2.95 0.29 -15.91
N THR A 64 -4.01 -0.07 -16.63
CA THR A 64 -4.11 0.13 -18.09
C THR A 64 -4.19 1.61 -18.48
N SER A 65 -5.00 2.42 -17.77
CA SER A 65 -5.15 3.86 -18.07
C SER A 65 -3.87 4.65 -17.80
N ASN A 66 -3.04 4.19 -16.88
CA ASN A 66 -1.74 4.80 -16.58
C ASN A 66 -0.59 4.19 -17.40
N GLY A 67 -0.89 3.37 -18.41
CA GLY A 67 0.11 2.76 -19.31
C GLY A 67 1.05 1.77 -18.62
N LEU A 68 0.68 1.26 -17.45
CA LEU A 68 1.39 0.18 -16.78
C LEU A 68 1.00 -1.16 -17.42
N TRP A 69 1.93 -2.11 -17.39
CA TRP A 69 1.71 -3.43 -17.96
C TRP A 69 1.78 -4.51 -16.89
N TRP A 70 0.74 -5.33 -16.83
CA TRP A 70 0.69 -6.50 -15.94
C TRP A 70 1.86 -7.46 -16.17
N SER A 71 2.41 -7.54 -17.38
CA SER A 71 3.60 -8.34 -17.68
C SER A 71 4.87 -7.89 -16.94
N ARG A 72 4.90 -6.67 -16.39
CA ARG A 72 5.99 -6.16 -15.53
C ARG A 72 5.66 -6.22 -14.04
N CYS A 73 4.45 -6.64 -13.68
CA CYS A 73 4.06 -6.86 -12.31
C CYS A 73 4.63 -8.22 -11.86
N VAL A 74 5.67 -8.19 -11.02
CA VAL A 74 6.36 -9.40 -10.56
C VAL A 74 5.86 -9.87 -9.19
N GLY A 75 5.00 -9.09 -8.54
CA GLY A 75 4.43 -9.49 -7.27
C GLY A 75 3.21 -8.70 -6.84
N ILE A 76 2.40 -9.35 -6.02
CA ILE A 76 1.23 -8.76 -5.37
C ILE A 76 1.23 -9.11 -3.88
N CYS A 77 0.90 -8.13 -3.06
CA CYS A 77 0.93 -8.24 -1.62
C CYS A 77 -0.43 -7.81 -1.06
N THR A 78 -1.09 -8.65 -0.26
CA THR A 78 -2.44 -8.36 0.28
C THR A 78 -2.57 -8.80 1.74
N ASP A 79 -3.46 -8.18 2.50
CA ASP A 79 -3.80 -8.61 3.88
C ASP A 79 -4.25 -10.08 3.98
N GLY A 80 -4.80 -10.63 2.91
CA GLY A 80 -5.26 -12.01 2.86
C GLY A 80 -6.76 -12.16 3.08
N GLU A 81 -7.52 -11.05 3.08
CA GLU A 81 -8.97 -11.06 3.18
C GLU A 81 -9.62 -11.87 2.06
N LYS A 82 -10.86 -12.33 2.29
CA LYS A 82 -11.57 -13.19 1.33
C LYS A 82 -11.74 -12.52 -0.02
N ALA A 83 -12.00 -11.21 -0.05
CA ALA A 83 -12.12 -10.45 -1.30
C ALA A 83 -10.82 -10.49 -2.12
N MET A 84 -9.67 -10.55 -1.45
CA MET A 84 -8.34 -10.55 -2.07
C MET A 84 -7.91 -11.97 -2.49
N THR A 85 -8.16 -12.98 -1.67
CA THR A 85 -7.56 -14.34 -1.82
C THR A 85 -8.53 -15.45 -2.22
N ALA A 86 -9.83 -15.15 -2.40
CA ALA A 86 -10.80 -16.16 -2.80
C ALA A 86 -10.36 -16.91 -4.06
N ARG A 87 -10.42 -18.25 -4.01
CA ARG A 87 -9.86 -19.14 -5.04
C ARG A 87 -10.24 -18.78 -6.48
N HIS A 88 -11.50 -18.37 -6.73
CA HIS A 88 -12.01 -18.10 -8.07
C HIS A 88 -12.33 -16.63 -8.34
N SER A 89 -12.60 -15.84 -7.31
CA SER A 89 -13.03 -14.44 -7.44
C SER A 89 -12.06 -13.44 -6.82
N GLY A 90 -11.03 -13.94 -6.13
CA GLY A 90 -10.05 -13.12 -5.43
C GLY A 90 -9.23 -12.28 -6.39
N VAL A 91 -8.91 -11.06 -5.95
CA VAL A 91 -8.03 -10.13 -6.68
C VAL A 91 -6.72 -10.80 -7.06
N VAL A 92 -6.12 -11.55 -6.14
CA VAL A 92 -4.86 -12.28 -6.36
C VAL A 92 -4.98 -13.26 -7.52
N THR A 93 -6.01 -14.12 -7.52
CA THR A 93 -6.24 -15.08 -8.61
C THR A 93 -6.40 -14.37 -9.95
N ARG A 94 -7.12 -13.25 -9.98
CA ARG A 94 -7.37 -12.49 -11.22
C ARG A 94 -6.11 -11.76 -11.71
N VAL A 95 -5.30 -11.22 -10.81
CA VAL A 95 -3.99 -10.65 -11.14
C VAL A 95 -3.06 -11.72 -11.70
N GLN A 96 -3.01 -12.90 -11.08
CA GLN A 96 -2.20 -14.01 -11.59
C GLN A 96 -2.67 -14.53 -12.95
N ALA A 97 -3.94 -14.31 -13.33
CA ALA A 97 -4.42 -14.64 -14.67
C ALA A 97 -3.86 -13.69 -15.76
N VAL A 98 -3.58 -12.42 -15.42
CA VAL A 98 -3.02 -11.41 -16.34
C VAL A 98 -1.50 -11.21 -16.17
N ALA A 99 -0.94 -11.65 -15.04
CA ALA A 99 0.48 -11.65 -14.70
C ALA A 99 0.86 -13.00 -14.06
N PRO A 100 1.04 -14.07 -14.86
CA PRO A 100 1.26 -15.43 -14.35
C PRO A 100 2.52 -15.59 -13.50
N ASP A 101 3.53 -14.76 -13.77
CA ASP A 101 4.81 -14.77 -13.04
C ASP A 101 4.74 -13.97 -11.72
N ALA A 102 3.63 -13.28 -11.45
CA ALA A 102 3.47 -12.49 -10.24
C ALA A 102 3.36 -13.39 -9.00
N THR A 103 4.30 -13.23 -8.08
CA THR A 103 4.26 -13.93 -6.79
C THR A 103 3.34 -13.21 -5.81
N TRP A 104 2.42 -13.94 -5.19
CA TRP A 104 1.62 -13.42 -4.09
C TRP A 104 2.30 -13.62 -2.74
N VAL A 105 2.30 -12.58 -1.92
CA VAL A 105 2.76 -12.61 -0.53
C VAL A 105 1.72 -11.96 0.40
N HIS A 106 1.66 -12.41 1.65
CA HIS A 106 0.86 -11.71 2.66
C HIS A 106 1.49 -10.37 3.05
N CYS A 107 0.65 -9.36 3.28
CA CYS A 107 1.05 -8.04 3.71
C CYS A 107 1.83 -8.07 5.03
N SER A 108 3.07 -7.57 5.00
CA SER A 108 3.93 -7.48 6.18
C SER A 108 3.28 -6.65 7.28
N ILE A 109 2.57 -5.57 6.93
CA ILE A 109 1.87 -4.71 7.89
C ILE A 109 0.78 -5.50 8.62
N TYR A 110 -0.02 -6.28 7.88
CA TYR A 110 -1.03 -7.15 8.49
C TYR A 110 -0.39 -8.22 9.40
N ARG A 111 0.72 -8.82 8.96
CA ARG A 111 1.47 -9.80 9.77
C ARG A 111 2.06 -9.19 11.04
N GLU A 112 2.59 -7.98 10.96
CA GLU A 112 3.10 -7.22 12.09
C GLU A 112 1.97 -6.86 13.07
N ALA A 113 0.83 -6.37 12.56
CA ALA A 113 -0.35 -6.11 13.37
C ALA A 113 -0.89 -7.38 14.06
N LEU A 114 -0.83 -8.53 13.38
CA LEU A 114 -1.20 -9.80 13.96
C LEU A 114 -0.21 -10.25 15.05
N ALA A 115 1.09 -10.09 14.82
CA ALA A 115 2.12 -10.37 15.83
C ALA A 115 1.98 -9.45 17.05
N ALA A 116 1.62 -8.18 16.83
CA ALA A 116 1.40 -7.20 17.88
C ALA A 116 0.27 -7.62 18.85
N LYS A 117 -0.74 -8.36 18.37
CA LYS A 117 -1.82 -8.89 19.24
C LYS A 117 -1.33 -9.89 20.28
N GLY A 118 -0.19 -10.54 20.05
CA GLY A 118 0.43 -11.48 20.97
C GLY A 118 1.50 -10.86 21.87
N MET A 119 1.68 -9.54 21.86
CA MET A 119 2.70 -8.89 22.68
C MET A 119 2.36 -8.91 24.17
N PRO A 120 3.35 -8.98 25.06
CA PRO A 120 3.13 -8.87 26.50
C PRO A 120 2.44 -7.54 26.86
N ASP A 121 1.55 -7.57 27.86
CA ASP A 121 0.79 -6.39 28.28
C ASP A 121 1.69 -5.19 28.59
N SER A 122 2.83 -5.42 29.25
CA SER A 122 3.82 -4.38 29.54
C SER A 122 4.34 -3.62 28.30
N LEU A 123 4.48 -4.28 27.15
CA LEU A 123 4.92 -3.64 25.91
C LEU A 123 3.75 -2.94 25.22
N LYS A 124 2.56 -3.53 25.28
CA LYS A 124 1.32 -2.93 24.77
C LYS A 124 1.03 -1.60 25.49
N ASP A 125 1.16 -1.54 26.81
CA ASP A 125 0.92 -0.33 27.60
C ASP A 125 1.84 0.83 27.18
N VAL A 126 3.11 0.54 26.87
CA VAL A 126 4.07 1.54 26.37
C VAL A 126 3.65 2.05 24.99
N LEU A 127 3.21 1.18 24.09
CA LEU A 127 2.73 1.56 22.76
C LEU A 127 1.43 2.38 22.86
N ASP A 128 0.47 1.96 23.68
CA ASP A 128 -0.80 2.67 23.89
C ASP A 128 -0.57 4.07 24.49
N THR A 129 0.39 4.19 25.42
CA THR A 129 0.83 5.47 25.97
C THR A 129 1.43 6.36 24.88
N THR A 130 2.29 5.80 24.02
CA THR A 130 2.92 6.52 22.91
C THR A 130 1.88 7.02 21.90
N VAL A 131 0.90 6.17 21.53
CA VAL A 131 -0.21 6.55 20.65
C VAL A 131 -1.03 7.67 21.26
N THR A 132 -1.30 7.61 22.57
CA THR A 132 -2.01 8.68 23.30
C THR A 132 -1.25 10.00 23.22
N MET A 133 0.07 9.99 23.38
CA MET A 133 0.91 11.18 23.24
C MET A 133 0.84 11.76 21.82
N VAL A 134 0.94 10.91 20.79
CA VAL A 134 0.82 11.35 19.39
C VAL A 134 -0.55 11.96 19.11
N HIS A 135 -1.63 11.34 19.58
CA HIS A 135 -2.99 11.88 19.45
C HIS A 135 -3.13 13.23 20.16
N PHE A 136 -2.58 13.37 21.37
CA PHE A 136 -2.58 14.63 22.11
C PHE A 136 -1.86 15.75 21.34
N VAL A 137 -0.72 15.45 20.72
CA VAL A 137 0.02 16.40 19.86
C VAL A 137 -0.81 16.75 18.62
N LYS A 138 -1.34 15.75 17.90
CA LYS A 138 -2.16 15.93 16.68
C LYS A 138 -3.42 16.74 16.92
N ALA A 139 -4.08 16.57 18.08
CA ALA A 139 -5.31 17.27 18.43
C ALA A 139 -5.10 18.78 18.70
N ARG A 140 -3.86 19.27 18.76
CA ARG A 140 -3.52 20.65 19.11
C ARG A 140 -2.75 21.31 17.96
N PRO A 141 -3.40 22.18 17.16
CA PRO A 141 -2.80 22.80 15.98
C PRO A 141 -1.47 23.56 16.26
N LEU A 142 -1.32 24.12 17.46
CA LEU A 142 -0.14 24.91 17.87
C LEU A 142 1.09 24.06 18.23
N ASN A 143 0.95 22.74 18.43
CA ASN A 143 2.07 21.83 18.74
C ASN A 143 2.75 21.25 17.48
N SER A 144 2.16 21.42 16.30
CA SER A 144 2.81 21.08 15.02
C SER A 144 4.10 21.88 14.79
N CYS A 145 4.22 23.06 15.43
CA CYS A 145 5.43 23.89 15.43
C CYS A 145 6.62 23.31 16.21
N ILE A 146 6.42 22.33 17.11
CA ILE A 146 7.54 21.73 17.86
C ILE A 146 8.43 20.89 16.94
N PHE A 147 7.87 20.29 15.88
CA PHE A 147 8.64 19.55 14.88
C PHE A 147 9.45 20.45 13.93
N CYS A 148 9.09 21.73 13.77
CA CYS A 148 9.91 22.68 13.01
C CYS A 148 11.20 23.08 13.74
N ILE A 149 11.30 22.88 15.06
CA ILE A 149 12.46 23.30 15.86
C ILE A 149 13.51 22.18 15.98
N MET A 150 13.18 20.95 15.54
CA MET A 150 14.07 19.78 15.60
C MET A 150 14.72 19.41 14.24
N GLN A 151 14.73 20.31 13.25
CA GLN A 151 15.50 20.15 11.99
C GLN A 151 16.77 20.98 12.00
#